data_AF-A0A4Y2AII1-F1
#
_entry.id   AF-A0A4Y2AII1-F1
#
_cell.length_a   1.000
_cell.length_b   1.000
_cell.length_c   1.000
_cell.angle_alpha   90.00
_cell.angle_beta   90.00
_cell.angle_gamma   90.00
#
_symmetry.space_group_name_H-M   'P 1'
#
loop_
_entity.id
_entity.type
_entity.pdbx_description
1 polymer ?
#
loop_
_entity_poly.entity_id
_entity_poly.type
_entity_poly.pdbx_seq_one_letter_code
_entity_poly.pdbx_strand_id
1 'polypeptide(L)'
;MKISALILNILTASLPSQELKLEDFPHLANINLADPSFNLPGQIDLIIGADYFFSILLPGQVVDSRSKLIAQNSIFGFLISGNLLKTNSASTTAFRINIFELNIDYELKRFWEMEEIRGTEISHLTHEEQFCDTRFHDTHLINSKGRFVVRFPFYKLPENLGNSKPAAISRLISMEKKFKSNHEFDKQYKDFMYEYEQLGHMSLVNEGFS
;
A
#
# COMPACT_ATOMS: atom_id res chain seq x y z
N MET A 1 28.97 -13.42 -11.52
CA MET A 1 28.50 -12.80 -10.26
C MET A 1 27.01 -13.05 -10.16
N LYS A 2 26.51 -13.66 -9.07
CA LYS A 2 25.06 -13.73 -8.80
C LYS A 2 24.73 -12.57 -7.86
N ILE A 3 23.73 -11.77 -8.22
CA ILE A 3 23.33 -10.58 -7.46
C ILE A 3 21.84 -10.71 -7.17
N SER A 4 21.42 -10.37 -5.94
CA SER A 4 20.02 -10.17 -5.60
C SER A 4 19.68 -8.69 -5.82
N ALA A 5 18.58 -8.39 -6.51
CA ALA A 5 18.19 -7.03 -6.86
C ALA A 5 16.76 -6.73 -6.36
N LEU A 6 16.57 -5.51 -5.86
CA LEU A 6 15.25 -4.98 -5.51
C LEU A 6 14.62 -4.33 -6.75
N ILE A 7 13.39 -4.72 -7.09
CA ILE A 7 12.66 -4.16 -8.24
C ILE A 7 11.72 -3.06 -7.73
N LEU A 8 11.94 -1.83 -8.18
CA LEU A 8 11.13 -0.65 -7.86
C LEU A 8 10.63 0.01 -9.15
N ASN A 9 9.44 0.61 -9.12
CA ASN A 9 8.87 1.32 -10.27
C ASN A 9 9.64 2.61 -10.61
N ILE A 10 10.22 3.27 -9.59
CA ILE A 10 11.00 4.50 -9.74
C ILE A 10 12.18 4.39 -8.78
N LEU A 11 13.41 4.44 -9.33
CA LEU A 11 14.65 4.40 -8.55
C LEU A 11 15.07 5.79 -8.07
N THR A 12 15.10 6.77 -8.98
CA THR A 12 15.47 8.17 -8.71
C THR A 12 14.64 9.13 -9.56
N ALA A 13 14.73 10.42 -9.25
CA ALA A 13 14.36 11.45 -10.24
C ALA A 13 15.33 11.41 -11.44
N SER A 14 14.96 12.06 -12.54
CA SER A 14 15.82 12.10 -13.73
C SER A 14 17.18 12.74 -13.44
N LEU A 15 18.24 12.10 -13.90
CA LEU A 15 19.61 12.55 -13.76
C LEU A 15 20.29 12.67 -15.14
N PRO A 16 21.12 13.70 -15.35
CA PRO A 16 21.26 14.91 -14.53
C PRO A 16 19.95 15.71 -14.46
N SER A 17 19.78 16.55 -13.44
CA SER A 17 18.57 17.39 -13.31
C SER A 17 18.44 18.46 -14.39
N GLN A 18 19.54 18.77 -15.09
CA GLN A 18 19.59 19.71 -16.20
C GLN A 18 20.53 19.17 -17.27
N GLU A 19 20.24 19.50 -18.53
CA GLU A 19 21.11 19.17 -19.65
C GLU A 19 22.47 19.87 -19.53
N LEU A 20 23.52 19.10 -19.79
CA LEU A 20 24.90 19.57 -19.81
C LEU A 20 25.34 19.79 -21.26
N LYS A 21 26.00 20.93 -21.51
CA LYS A 21 26.60 21.23 -22.81
C LYS A 21 27.95 20.52 -22.93
N LEU A 22 28.07 19.58 -23.86
CA LEU A 22 29.31 18.84 -24.09
C LEU A 22 30.48 19.74 -24.52
N GLU A 23 30.18 20.91 -25.09
CA GLU A 23 31.17 21.94 -25.45
C GLU A 23 32.02 22.39 -24.26
N ASP A 24 31.48 22.35 -23.04
CA ASP A 24 32.18 22.71 -21.81
C ASP A 24 33.19 21.64 -21.37
N PHE A 25 33.13 20.43 -21.96
CA PHE A 25 33.88 19.25 -21.55
C PHE A 25 34.55 18.52 -22.73
N PRO A 26 35.47 19.19 -23.47
CA PRO A 26 36.11 18.62 -24.65
C PRO A 26 36.93 17.35 -24.35
N HIS A 27 37.43 17.20 -23.12
CA HIS A 27 38.17 16.01 -22.68
C HIS A 27 37.32 14.74 -22.63
N LEU A 28 35.98 14.86 -22.66
CA LEU A 28 35.03 13.74 -22.61
C LEU A 28 34.51 13.33 -24.00
N ALA A 29 34.84 14.06 -25.06
CA ALA A 29 34.21 13.87 -26.38
C ALA A 29 34.54 12.53 -27.06
N ASN A 30 35.71 11.94 -26.78
CA ASN A 30 36.24 10.77 -27.50
C ASN A 30 36.61 9.61 -26.57
N ILE A 31 35.87 9.43 -25.47
CA ILE A 31 36.08 8.31 -24.54
C ILE A 31 34.90 7.35 -24.55
N ASN A 32 35.17 6.07 -24.29
CA ASN A 32 34.11 5.06 -24.20
C ASN A 32 33.36 5.22 -22.87
N LEU A 33 32.28 6.02 -22.87
CA LEU A 33 31.47 6.30 -21.68
C LEU A 33 30.60 5.11 -21.30
N ALA A 34 30.40 4.92 -20.00
CA ALA A 34 29.44 3.93 -19.49
C ALA A 34 27.98 4.34 -19.78
N ASP A 35 27.72 5.64 -19.81
CA ASP A 35 26.44 6.23 -20.23
C ASP A 35 26.72 7.28 -21.32
N PRO A 36 26.48 6.95 -22.61
CA PRO A 36 26.65 7.89 -23.72
C PRO A 36 25.72 9.11 -23.65
N SER A 37 24.63 9.01 -22.89
CA SER A 37 23.61 10.05 -22.70
C SER A 37 23.73 10.77 -21.35
N PHE A 38 24.84 10.64 -20.64
CA PHE A 38 25.04 11.22 -19.28
C PHE A 38 24.78 12.73 -19.20
N ASN A 39 24.83 13.44 -20.33
CA ASN A 39 24.61 14.87 -20.43
C ASN A 39 23.12 15.25 -20.53
N LEU A 40 22.21 14.30 -20.75
CA LEU A 40 20.77 14.51 -20.94
C LEU A 40 19.99 13.99 -19.72
N PRO A 41 18.99 14.73 -19.19
CA PRO A 41 18.13 14.22 -18.12
C PRO A 41 17.43 12.92 -18.50
N GLY A 42 17.73 11.83 -17.79
CA GLY A 42 17.18 10.49 -18.05
C GLY A 42 16.80 9.73 -16.78
N GLN A 43 15.97 8.70 -16.91
CA GLN A 43 15.67 7.80 -15.79
C GLN A 43 16.88 6.90 -15.52
N ILE A 44 17.06 6.53 -14.25
CA ILE A 44 18.07 5.55 -13.85
C ILE A 44 17.43 4.16 -13.83
N ASP A 45 18.02 3.24 -14.59
CA ASP A 45 17.54 1.85 -14.70
C ASP A 45 18.08 0.94 -13.58
N LEU A 46 19.25 1.26 -13.03
CA LEU A 46 19.96 0.41 -12.07
C LEU A 46 20.77 1.23 -11.07
N ILE A 47 20.63 0.92 -9.78
CA ILE A 47 21.53 1.39 -8.72
C ILE A 47 22.35 0.20 -8.23
N ILE A 48 23.67 0.35 -8.22
CA ILE A 48 24.60 -0.67 -7.75
C ILE A 48 25.03 -0.30 -6.32
N GLY A 49 24.99 -1.28 -5.42
CA GLY A 49 25.44 -1.10 -4.04
C GLY A 49 26.93 -0.73 -3.94
N ALA A 50 27.28 0.03 -2.90
CA ALA A 50 28.65 0.48 -2.66
C ALA A 50 29.63 -0.68 -2.35
N ASP A 51 29.10 -1.84 -1.96
CA ASP A 51 29.83 -3.09 -1.77
C ASP A 51 30.53 -3.56 -3.07
N TYR A 52 29.99 -3.22 -4.23
CA TYR A 52 30.62 -3.53 -5.52
C TYR A 52 31.53 -2.40 -6.04
N PHE A 53 31.57 -1.24 -5.39
CA PHE A 53 32.26 -0.04 -5.89
C PHE A 53 33.71 -0.32 -6.30
N PHE A 54 34.52 -0.92 -5.42
CA PHE A 54 35.92 -1.19 -5.73
C PHE A 54 36.13 -2.32 -6.73
N SER A 55 35.12 -3.19 -6.94
CA SER A 55 35.22 -4.31 -7.89
C SER A 55 34.99 -3.89 -9.35
N ILE A 56 34.30 -2.78 -9.58
CA ILE A 56 33.94 -2.30 -10.92
C ILE A 56 34.95 -1.28 -11.46
N LEU A 57 35.73 -0.63 -10.59
CA LEU A 57 36.72 0.37 -10.99
C LEU A 57 37.94 -0.28 -11.64
N LEU A 58 38.43 0.33 -12.71
CA LEU A 58 39.64 -0.07 -13.41
C LEU A 58 40.69 1.06 -13.33
N PRO A 59 41.99 0.74 -13.51
CA PRO A 59 43.00 1.78 -13.65
C PRO A 59 42.71 2.73 -14.81
N GLY A 60 42.97 4.03 -14.61
CA GLY A 60 42.83 5.08 -15.61
C GLY A 60 41.79 6.13 -15.26
N GLN A 61 42.17 7.40 -15.43
CA GLN A 61 41.28 8.55 -15.29
C GLN A 61 41.58 9.58 -16.38
N VAL A 62 40.54 10.28 -16.83
CA VAL A 62 40.66 11.47 -17.68
C VAL A 62 40.21 12.67 -16.85
N VAL A 63 41.11 13.62 -16.69
CA VAL A 63 40.92 14.80 -15.86
C VAL A 63 41.33 16.04 -16.66
N ASP A 64 40.50 17.08 -16.67
CA ASP A 64 40.86 18.41 -17.15
C ASP A 64 40.95 19.34 -15.93
N SER A 65 42.08 20.03 -15.75
CA SER A 65 42.29 20.95 -14.63
C SER A 65 41.30 22.13 -14.61
N ARG A 66 40.63 22.41 -15.73
CA ARG A 66 39.61 23.46 -15.87
C ARG A 66 38.20 22.96 -15.56
N SER A 67 37.99 21.64 -15.53
CA SER A 67 36.70 21.02 -15.25
C SER A 67 36.68 20.37 -13.87
N LYS A 68 35.51 20.38 -13.24
CA LYS A 68 35.26 19.59 -12.02
C LYS A 68 34.74 18.18 -12.33
N LEU A 69 34.56 17.84 -13.61
CA LEU A 69 34.20 16.50 -14.06
C LEU A 69 35.44 15.66 -14.37
N ILE A 70 35.51 14.51 -13.74
CA ILE A 70 36.47 13.46 -13.99
C ILE A 70 35.78 12.28 -14.66
N ALA A 71 36.51 11.60 -15.54
CA ALA A 71 36.10 10.32 -16.10
C ALA A 71 36.95 9.21 -15.47
N GLN A 72 36.32 8.30 -14.74
CA GLN A 72 36.98 7.17 -14.09
C GLN A 72 36.73 5.89 -14.90
N ASN A 73 37.79 5.17 -15.27
CA ASN A 73 37.66 3.92 -16.00
C ASN A 73 36.98 2.84 -15.14
N SER A 74 36.10 2.04 -15.75
CA SER A 74 35.39 0.94 -15.09
C SER A 74 35.09 -0.17 -16.09
N ILE A 75 34.63 -1.32 -15.59
CA ILE A 75 34.20 -2.46 -16.43
C ILE A 75 33.05 -2.12 -17.39
N PHE A 76 32.31 -1.04 -17.15
CA PHE A 76 31.20 -0.58 -17.99
C PHE A 76 31.60 0.49 -19.02
N GLY A 77 32.84 0.97 -18.96
CA GLY A 77 33.28 2.20 -19.62
C GLY A 77 33.62 3.31 -18.61
N PHE A 78 33.93 4.49 -19.11
CA PHE A 78 34.28 5.64 -18.28
C PHE A 78 33.04 6.20 -17.56
N LEU A 79 33.09 6.21 -16.24
CA LEU A 79 32.09 6.79 -15.34
C LEU A 79 32.39 8.28 -15.16
N ILE A 80 31.39 9.13 -15.35
CA ILE A 80 31.52 10.56 -15.10
C ILE A 80 31.18 10.87 -13.65
N SER A 81 32.06 11.58 -12.96
CA SER A 81 31.84 12.05 -11.60
C SER A 81 32.35 13.46 -11.45
N GLY A 82 31.66 14.29 -10.67
CA GLY A 82 32.12 15.65 -10.42
C GLY A 82 31.02 16.56 -9.91
N ASN A 83 31.43 17.73 -9.45
CA ASN A 83 30.54 18.71 -8.87
C ASN A 83 30.45 19.92 -9.80
N LEU A 84 29.28 20.11 -10.41
CA LEU A 84 28.99 21.20 -11.34
C LEU A 84 28.27 22.39 -10.70
N LEU A 85 28.33 22.56 -9.36
CA LEU A 85 27.59 23.61 -8.65
C LEU A 85 27.80 24.97 -9.32
N LYS A 86 26.78 25.42 -10.05
CA LYS A 86 26.63 26.82 -10.46
C LYS A 86 26.34 27.59 -9.18
N THR A 87 27.23 28.52 -8.85
CA THR A 87 27.03 29.50 -7.78
C THR A 87 25.86 30.40 -8.17
N ASN A 88 24.62 29.97 -7.90
CA ASN A 88 23.44 30.80 -7.69
C ASN A 88 22.27 29.88 -7.34
N SER A 89 21.94 29.85 -6.04
CA SER A 89 20.62 29.54 -5.48
C SER A 89 19.82 28.41 -6.13
N ALA A 90 20.02 27.15 -5.70
CA ALA A 90 18.97 26.13 -5.76
C ALA A 90 19.24 25.04 -4.71
N SER A 91 18.18 24.68 -3.99
CA SER A 91 18.10 23.68 -2.92
C SER A 91 18.97 22.44 -3.18
N THR A 92 19.85 22.12 -2.22
CA THR A 92 20.57 20.85 -2.17
C THR A 92 19.54 19.71 -2.12
N THR A 93 19.24 19.10 -3.26
CA THR A 93 18.35 17.93 -3.32
C THR A 93 19.19 16.71 -2.96
N ALA A 94 19.35 16.49 -1.65
CA ALA A 94 19.89 15.23 -1.15
C ALA A 94 18.84 14.14 -1.36
N PHE A 95 19.03 13.27 -2.35
CA PHE A 95 18.23 12.06 -2.48
C PHE A 95 18.66 11.06 -1.40
N ARG A 96 17.93 11.05 -0.28
CA ARG A 96 18.02 9.95 0.68
C ARG A 96 17.10 8.83 0.21
N ILE A 97 17.70 7.79 -0.36
CA ILE A 97 16.99 6.53 -0.57
C ILE A 97 17.22 5.70 0.69
N ASN A 98 16.24 5.69 1.59
CA ASN A 98 16.24 4.74 2.69
C ASN A 98 15.76 3.40 2.11
N ILE A 99 16.70 2.54 1.71
CA ILE A 99 16.40 1.15 1.40
C ILE A 99 16.21 0.45 2.74
N PHE A 100 14.98 0.41 3.23
CA PHE A 100 14.64 -0.47 4.33
C PHE A 100 14.43 -1.86 3.72
N GLU A 101 15.27 -2.82 4.10
CA GLU A 101 14.89 -4.23 4.04
C GLU A 101 13.81 -4.43 5.11
N LEU A 102 12.59 -3.97 4.81
CA LEU A 102 11.44 -4.19 5.67
C LEU A 102 11.14 -5.68 5.61
N ASN A 103 11.56 -6.40 6.64
CA ASN A 103 10.89 -7.64 6.99
C ASN A 103 9.50 -7.23 7.47
N ILE A 104 8.56 -7.18 6.53
CA ILE A 104 7.22 -6.67 6.77
C ILE A 104 6.58 -7.44 7.91
N ASP A 105 6.81 -8.74 8.02
CA ASP A 105 6.27 -9.58 9.09
C ASP A 105 6.81 -9.18 10.46
N TYR A 106 8.12 -8.89 10.56
CA TYR A 106 8.75 -8.42 11.80
C TYR A 106 8.25 -7.04 12.21
N GLU A 107 8.17 -6.10 11.28
CA GLU A 107 7.72 -4.73 11.56
C GLU A 107 6.22 -4.67 11.86
N LEU A 108 5.41 -5.46 11.15
CA LEU A 108 3.98 -5.60 11.44
C LEU A 108 3.81 -6.20 12.84
N LYS A 109 4.54 -7.27 13.15
CA LYS A 109 4.54 -7.87 14.50
C LYS A 109 4.92 -6.84 15.55
N ARG A 110 6.00 -6.08 15.36
CA ARG A 110 6.43 -5.05 16.33
C ARG A 110 5.40 -3.92 16.48
N PHE A 111 4.72 -3.55 15.40
CA PHE A 111 3.64 -2.57 15.43
C PHE A 111 2.48 -3.06 16.30
N TRP A 112 1.99 -4.28 16.06
CA TRP A 112 0.93 -4.90 16.86
C TRP A 112 1.34 -5.07 18.32
N GLU A 113 2.59 -5.48 18.58
CA GLU A 113 3.13 -5.60 19.93
C GLU A 113 3.25 -4.27 20.71
N MET A 114 3.39 -3.14 20.00
CA MET A 114 3.43 -1.80 20.61
C MET A 114 2.05 -1.19 20.82
N GLU A 115 1.09 -1.44 19.92
CA GLU A 115 -0.31 -1.01 20.10
C GLU A 115 -1.06 -1.89 21.11
N GLU A 116 -0.62 -3.12 21.31
CA GLU A 116 -1.12 -4.00 22.36
C GLU A 116 -0.81 -3.38 23.74
N ILE A 117 -1.85 -3.11 24.53
CA ILE A 117 -1.73 -2.60 25.89
C ILE A 117 -1.10 -3.68 26.77
N ARG A 118 0.23 -3.74 26.80
CA ARG A 118 0.98 -4.64 27.69
C ARG A 118 0.88 -4.11 29.12
N GLY A 119 0.15 -4.82 29.97
CA GLY A 119 0.06 -4.48 31.41
C GLY A 119 -1.29 -4.73 32.07
N THR A 120 -2.34 -5.02 31.30
CA THR A 120 -3.52 -5.72 31.83
C THR A 120 -3.42 -7.16 31.38
N GLU A 121 -2.77 -8.00 32.17
CA GLU A 121 -3.27 -9.37 32.28
C GLU A 121 -4.75 -9.20 32.65
N ILE A 122 -5.65 -9.31 31.67
CA ILE A 122 -7.08 -9.45 31.92
C ILE A 122 -7.18 -10.84 32.54
N SER A 123 -6.81 -10.93 33.83
CA SER A 123 -6.73 -12.19 34.55
C SER A 123 -8.12 -12.80 34.72
N HIS A 124 -9.17 -11.99 34.54
CA HIS A 124 -10.55 -12.43 34.53
C HIS A 124 -11.33 -11.67 33.46
N LEU A 125 -11.59 -12.32 32.33
CA LEU A 125 -12.67 -11.90 31.43
C LEU A 125 -13.95 -11.80 32.26
N THR A 126 -14.75 -10.76 32.03
CA THR A 126 -16.12 -10.70 32.54
C THR A 126 -16.93 -11.89 32.01
N HIS A 127 -18.05 -12.20 32.64
CA HIS A 127 -18.91 -13.29 32.19
C HIS A 127 -19.40 -13.07 30.75
N GLU A 128 -19.67 -11.80 30.40
CA GLU A 128 -20.10 -11.36 29.08
C GLU A 128 -18.99 -11.52 28.02
N GLU A 129 -17.75 -11.18 28.37
CA GLU A 129 -16.59 -11.35 27.50
C GLU A 129 -16.27 -12.83 27.29
N GLN A 130 -16.31 -13.63 28.36
CA GLN A 130 -16.10 -15.08 28.27
C GLN A 130 -17.20 -15.76 27.43
N PHE A 131 -18.46 -15.32 27.56
CA PHE A 131 -19.56 -15.77 26.74
C PHE A 131 -19.34 -15.43 25.26
N CYS A 132 -18.95 -14.18 24.95
CA CYS A 132 -18.69 -13.76 23.57
C CYS A 132 -17.52 -14.53 22.95
N ASP A 133 -16.43 -14.73 23.69
CA ASP A 133 -15.25 -15.46 23.23
C ASP A 133 -15.56 -16.94 22.96
N THR A 134 -16.20 -17.61 23.92
CA THR A 134 -16.66 -19.00 23.75
C THR A 134 -17.60 -19.12 22.55
N ARG A 135 -18.56 -18.20 22.41
CA ARG A 135 -19.52 -18.20 21.30
C ARG A 135 -18.84 -17.99 19.95
N PHE A 136 -17.87 -17.09 19.87
CA PHE A 136 -17.08 -16.87 18.67
C PHE A 136 -16.30 -18.15 18.33
N HIS A 137 -15.57 -18.71 19.29
CA HIS A 137 -14.81 -19.94 19.08
C HIS A 137 -15.70 -21.09 18.55
N ASP A 138 -16.85 -21.31 19.17
CA ASP A 138 -17.77 -22.41 18.83
C ASP A 138 -18.51 -22.23 17.50
N THR A 139 -18.71 -20.99 17.04
CA THR A 139 -19.61 -20.72 15.91
C THR A 139 -18.97 -20.02 14.73
N HIS A 140 -17.73 -19.56 14.87
CA HIS A 140 -16.99 -19.03 13.73
C HIS A 140 -16.61 -20.17 12.80
N LEU A 141 -16.76 -19.93 11.50
CA LEU A 141 -16.32 -20.84 10.47
C LEU A 141 -15.91 -20.05 9.23
N ILE A 142 -15.03 -20.64 8.43
CA ILE A 142 -14.71 -20.13 7.11
C ILE A 142 -15.53 -20.93 6.11
N ASN A 143 -16.40 -20.26 5.36
CA ASN A 143 -17.22 -20.95 4.36
C ASN A 143 -16.39 -21.37 3.14
N SER A 144 -16.99 -22.13 2.22
CA SER A 144 -16.33 -22.60 0.99
C SER A 144 -15.84 -21.49 0.06
N LYS A 145 -16.25 -20.23 0.28
CA LYS A 145 -15.78 -19.04 -0.46
C LYS A 145 -14.68 -18.28 0.29
N GLY A 146 -14.13 -18.83 1.38
CA GLY A 146 -13.07 -18.20 2.16
C GLY A 146 -13.53 -17.04 3.05
N ARG A 147 -14.85 -16.88 3.28
CA ARG A 147 -15.38 -15.80 4.12
C ARG A 147 -15.62 -16.28 5.54
N PHE A 148 -15.27 -15.45 6.52
CA PHE A 148 -15.65 -15.63 7.91
C PHE A 148 -17.17 -15.52 8.05
N VAL A 149 -17.76 -16.55 8.66
CA VAL A 149 -19.15 -16.58 9.08
C VAL A 149 -19.12 -16.65 10.60
N VAL A 150 -19.70 -15.63 11.24
CA VAL A 150 -19.77 -15.53 12.69
C VAL A 150 -21.23 -15.47 13.09
N ARG A 151 -21.63 -16.26 14.08
CA ARG A 151 -22.99 -16.18 14.61
C ARG A 151 -23.08 -14.99 15.56
N PHE A 152 -23.97 -14.05 15.25
CA PHE A 152 -24.19 -12.89 16.09
C PHE A 152 -24.65 -13.33 17.51
N PRO A 153 -23.95 -12.90 18.58
CA PRO A 153 -24.37 -13.21 19.94
C PRO A 153 -25.59 -12.36 20.31
N PHE A 154 -26.60 -12.99 20.89
CA PHE A 154 -27.70 -12.27 21.51
C PHE A 154 -27.38 -12.02 22.97
N TYR A 155 -27.38 -10.75 23.40
CA TYR A 155 -27.16 -10.39 24.81
C TYR A 155 -28.29 -10.88 25.73
N LYS A 156 -29.52 -10.95 25.21
CA LYS A 156 -30.69 -11.58 25.85
C LYS A 156 -31.35 -12.51 24.86
N LEU A 157 -31.91 -13.63 25.34
CA LEU A 157 -32.63 -14.57 24.49
C LEU A 157 -33.69 -13.84 23.63
N PRO A 158 -33.89 -14.24 22.35
CA PRO A 158 -34.84 -13.59 21.43
C PRO A 158 -36.26 -13.46 21.97
N GLU A 159 -36.64 -14.33 22.91
CA GLU A 159 -37.92 -14.28 23.63
C GLU A 159 -38.15 -12.95 24.37
N ASN A 160 -37.08 -12.18 24.62
CA ASN A 160 -37.13 -10.85 25.24
C ASN A 160 -37.26 -9.69 24.23
N LEU A 161 -37.51 -9.94 22.93
CA LEU A 161 -37.77 -8.90 21.93
C LEU A 161 -39.03 -8.06 22.24
N GLY A 162 -39.83 -8.48 23.22
CA GLY A 162 -41.03 -7.78 23.66
C GLY A 162 -42.10 -7.70 22.58
N ASN A 163 -43.07 -6.80 22.76
CA ASN A 163 -44.15 -6.61 21.80
C ASN A 163 -43.74 -5.64 20.67
N SER A 164 -42.85 -6.09 19.78
CA SER A 164 -42.37 -5.30 18.62
C SER A 164 -43.37 -5.27 17.45
N LYS A 165 -44.35 -6.18 17.45
CA LYS A 165 -45.33 -6.33 16.36
C LYS A 165 -46.12 -5.05 16.04
N PRO A 166 -46.66 -4.28 17.01
CA PRO A 166 -47.35 -3.02 16.72
C PRO A 166 -46.44 -1.99 16.05
N ALA A 167 -45.19 -1.89 16.48
CA ALA A 167 -44.22 -0.97 15.90
C ALA A 167 -43.86 -1.38 14.45
N ALA A 168 -43.65 -2.68 14.22
CA ALA A 168 -43.39 -3.22 12.89
C ALA A 168 -44.57 -2.97 11.93
N ILE A 169 -45.81 -3.22 12.37
CA ILE A 169 -47.03 -2.97 11.59
C ILE A 169 -47.18 -1.47 11.29
N SER A 170 -46.97 -0.59 12.27
CA SER A 170 -47.05 0.86 12.07
C SER A 170 -46.03 1.34 11.03
N ARG A 171 -44.81 0.77 11.05
CA ARG A 171 -43.77 1.08 10.08
C ARG A 171 -44.12 0.56 8.67
N LEU A 172 -44.71 -0.62 8.57
CA LEU A 172 -45.22 -1.17 7.31
C LEU A 172 -46.30 -0.25 6.70
N ILE A 173 -47.32 0.10 7.48
CA ILE A 173 -48.40 0.99 7.02
C ILE A 173 -47.85 2.36 6.59
N SER A 174 -46.88 2.90 7.33
CA SER A 174 -46.22 4.16 6.97
C SER A 174 -45.48 4.05 5.65
N MET A 175 -44.85 2.90 5.37
CA MET A 175 -44.17 2.65 4.10
C MET A 175 -45.16 2.52 2.95
N GLU A 176 -46.25 1.79 3.12
CA GLU A 176 -47.32 1.68 2.11
C GLU A 176 -47.91 3.04 1.73
N LYS A 177 -48.12 3.92 2.72
CA LYS A 177 -48.56 5.30 2.47
C LYS A 177 -47.55 6.07 1.64
N LYS A 178 -46.25 5.93 1.95
CA LYS A 178 -45.17 6.59 1.21
C LYS A 178 -45.06 6.08 -0.23
N PHE A 179 -45.26 4.79 -0.46
CA PHE A 179 -45.29 4.20 -1.79
C PHE A 179 -46.45 4.75 -2.63
N LYS A 180 -47.62 4.93 -2.02
CA LYS A 180 -48.78 5.52 -2.70
C LYS A 180 -48.61 6.99 -3.04
N SER A 181 -47.92 7.77 -2.20
CA SER A 181 -47.71 9.20 -2.43
C SER A 181 -46.51 9.51 -3.33
N ASN A 182 -45.52 8.61 -3.41
CA ASN A 182 -44.32 8.79 -4.21
C ASN A 182 -44.02 7.52 -5.03
N HIS A 183 -44.49 7.51 -6.28
CA HIS A 183 -44.32 6.39 -7.21
C HIS A 183 -42.86 6.10 -7.59
N GLU A 184 -42.00 7.11 -7.63
CA GLU A 184 -40.58 6.91 -7.93
C GLU A 184 -39.89 6.16 -6.78
N PHE A 185 -40.19 6.53 -5.53
CA PHE A 185 -39.66 5.83 -4.36
C PHE A 185 -40.17 4.38 -4.26
N ASP A 186 -41.45 4.13 -4.60
CA ASP A 186 -42.01 2.77 -4.67
C ASP A 186 -41.26 1.90 -5.68
N LYS A 187 -41.01 2.43 -6.88
CA LYS A 187 -40.26 1.73 -7.91
C LYS A 187 -38.84 1.39 -7.45
N GLN A 188 -38.08 2.39 -6.99
CA GLN A 188 -36.70 2.18 -6.52
C GLN A 188 -36.60 1.18 -5.37
N TYR A 189 -37.56 1.21 -4.43
CA TYR A 189 -37.59 0.24 -3.34
C TYR A 189 -37.81 -1.19 -3.84
N LYS A 190 -38.76 -1.39 -4.77
CA LYS A 190 -39.03 -2.71 -5.36
C LYS A 190 -37.85 -3.24 -6.17
N ASP A 191 -37.24 -2.37 -6.98
CA ASP A 191 -36.06 -2.71 -7.78
C ASP A 191 -34.91 -3.16 -6.86
N PHE A 192 -34.65 -2.43 -5.77
CA PHE A 192 -33.65 -2.81 -4.76
C PHE A 192 -33.96 -4.15 -4.11
N MET A 193 -35.21 -4.38 -3.67
CA MET A 193 -35.57 -5.64 -3.01
C MET A 193 -35.37 -6.83 -3.98
N TYR A 194 -35.78 -6.67 -5.25
CA TYR A 194 -35.57 -7.71 -6.27
C TYR A 194 -34.08 -8.02 -6.49
N GLU A 195 -33.24 -6.99 -6.61
CA GLU A 195 -31.79 -7.17 -6.70
C GLU A 195 -31.22 -7.87 -5.46
N TYR A 196 -31.65 -7.46 -4.27
CA TYR A 196 -31.18 -8.03 -2.99
C TYR A 196 -31.53 -9.52 -2.86
N GLU A 197 -32.69 -9.95 -3.37
CA GLU A 197 -33.06 -11.36 -3.48
C GLU A 197 -32.23 -12.10 -4.53
N GLN A 198 -32.05 -11.52 -5.72
CA GLN A 198 -31.22 -12.13 -6.78
C GLN A 198 -29.76 -12.35 -6.35
N LEU A 199 -29.22 -11.44 -5.53
CA LEU A 199 -27.88 -11.57 -4.94
C LEU A 199 -27.81 -12.62 -3.82
N GLY A 200 -28.95 -13.21 -3.42
CA GLY A 200 -29.05 -14.19 -2.33
C GLY A 200 -28.86 -13.58 -0.95
N HIS A 201 -29.12 -12.27 -0.79
CA HIS A 201 -29.04 -11.58 0.49
C HIS A 201 -30.37 -11.60 1.27
N MET A 202 -31.48 -11.92 0.60
CA MET A 202 -32.76 -12.22 1.23
C MET A 202 -33.42 -13.44 0.58
N SER A 203 -34.34 -14.05 1.31
CA SER A 203 -35.17 -15.15 0.80
C SER A 203 -36.56 -15.05 1.41
N LEU A 204 -37.57 -15.53 0.68
CA LEU A 204 -38.93 -15.61 1.20
C LEU A 204 -38.94 -16.55 2.42
N VAL A 205 -39.46 -16.06 3.53
CA VAL A 205 -39.63 -16.88 4.74
C VAL A 205 -40.80 -17.82 4.51
N ASN A 206 -40.58 -19.13 4.63
CA ASN A 206 -41.66 -20.12 4.66
C ASN A 206 -42.51 -19.87 5.92
N GLU A 207 -43.82 -19.71 5.78
CA GLU A 207 -44.73 -19.37 6.89
C GLU A 207 -44.49 -20.26 8.13
N GLY A 208 -44.06 -19.65 9.24
CA GLY A 208 -43.77 -20.39 10.47
C GLY A 208 -42.86 -19.66 11.46
N PHE A 209 -43.28 -18.50 11.95
CA PHE A 209 -42.85 -18.02 13.27
C PHE A 209 -44.12 -17.75 14.08
N SER A 210 -44.60 -18.80 14.75
CA SER A 210 -45.57 -18.72 15.85
C SER A 210 -44.88 -18.24 17.12
#